data_AF-X0ULP5-F1
#
_entry.id   AF-X0ULP5-F1
#
_cell.length_a   1.000
_cell.length_b   1.000
_cell.length_c   1.000
_cell.angle_alpha   90.00
_cell.angle_beta   90.00
_cell.angle_gamma   90.00
#
_symmetry.space_group_name_H-M   'P 1'
#
loop_
_entity.id
_entity.type
_entity.pdbx_description
1 polymer ?
#
loop_
_entity_poly.entity_id
_entity_poly.type
_entity_poly.pdbx_seq_one_letter_code
_entity_poly.pdbx_strand_id
1 'polypeptide(L)'
;MQIASWNPKFLVEIHGHGGSKAKFDIEISSGKPKNNKWSEKLELILRNKYSNLKEFKNVSICGKFEKIYFKASNTATIMDGRWIPFHIELPSILRKSSESKIFKLPKMGFDFCDILVEALTEICRVKC
;
A
#
# COMPACT_ATOMS: atom_id res chain seq x y z
N MET A 1 -12.15 -1.45 -21.80
CA MET A 1 -11.28 -0.88 -20.74
C MET A 1 -10.05 -1.77 -20.62
N GLN A 2 -8.85 -1.26 -20.91
CA GLN A 2 -7.62 -2.05 -21.11
C GLN A 2 -7.16 -2.90 -19.90
N ILE A 3 -7.36 -2.40 -18.68
CA ILE A 3 -7.02 -3.13 -17.44
C ILE A 3 -7.84 -4.43 -17.32
N ALA A 4 -9.10 -4.42 -17.75
CA ALA A 4 -9.95 -5.60 -17.72
C ALA A 4 -9.44 -6.72 -18.64
N SER A 5 -8.95 -6.36 -19.84
CA SER A 5 -8.40 -7.33 -20.78
C SER A 5 -7.07 -7.94 -20.34
N TRP A 6 -6.31 -7.26 -19.48
CA TRP A 6 -5.09 -7.83 -18.89
C TRP A 6 -5.37 -8.88 -17.81
N ASN A 7 -6.61 -8.93 -17.32
CA ASN A 7 -7.06 -9.86 -16.28
C ASN A 7 -6.07 -9.97 -15.10
N PRO A 8 -5.66 -8.85 -14.49
CA PRO A 8 -4.67 -8.89 -13.42
C PRO A 8 -5.27 -9.55 -12.18
N LYS A 9 -4.43 -10.24 -11.39
CA LYS A 9 -4.87 -10.77 -10.10
C LYS A 9 -5.01 -9.67 -9.04
N PHE A 10 -4.13 -8.67 -9.11
CA PHE A 10 -4.09 -7.54 -8.17
C PHE A 10 -4.37 -6.24 -8.90
N LEU A 11 -5.08 -5.34 -8.22
CA LEU A 11 -5.12 -3.92 -8.55
C LEU A 11 -4.45 -3.16 -7.41
N VAL A 12 -3.44 -2.35 -7.71
CA VAL A 12 -2.72 -1.55 -6.71
C VAL A 12 -2.79 -0.08 -7.09
N GLU A 13 -3.35 0.74 -6.22
CA GLU A 13 -3.39 2.19 -6.31
C GLU A 13 -2.50 2.78 -5.23
N ILE A 14 -1.49 3.53 -5.65
CA ILE A 14 -0.52 4.16 -4.76
C ILE A 14 -0.75 5.67 -4.75
N HIS A 15 -1.02 6.19 -3.56
CA HIS A 15 -1.30 7.59 -3.29
C HIS A 15 -0.32 8.14 -2.26
N GLY A 16 -0.35 9.46 -2.10
CA GLY A 16 0.44 10.14 -1.09
C GLY A 16 -0.41 11.05 -0.25
N HIS A 17 -0.28 10.96 1.07
CA HIS A 17 -0.98 11.85 2.00
C HIS A 17 -0.05 12.92 2.57
N GLY A 18 -0.63 14.06 2.99
CA GLY A 18 0.09 15.16 3.64
C GLY A 18 0.30 15.00 5.14
N GLY A 19 0.01 13.82 5.72
CA GLY A 19 0.16 13.53 7.15
C GLY A 19 -0.99 14.00 8.07
N SER A 20 -1.68 15.10 7.76
CA SER A 20 -2.66 15.71 8.70
C SER A 20 -3.86 14.86 9.08
N LYS A 21 -4.29 13.94 8.22
CA LYS A 21 -5.46 13.07 8.42
C LYS A 21 -5.12 11.61 8.63
N ALA A 22 -3.95 11.18 8.15
CA ALA A 22 -3.51 9.81 8.31
C ALA A 22 -3.25 9.53 9.78
N LYS A 23 -3.63 8.33 10.23
CA LYS A 23 -3.36 7.84 11.58
C LYS A 23 -2.07 7.02 11.65
N PHE A 24 -1.59 6.58 10.49
CA PHE A 24 -0.36 5.81 10.31
C PHE A 24 0.40 6.36 9.11
N ASP A 25 1.71 6.14 9.06
CA ASP A 25 2.56 6.60 7.95
C ASP A 25 2.20 5.89 6.66
N ILE A 26 1.90 4.59 6.72
CA ILE A 26 1.38 3.81 5.60
C ILE A 26 0.00 3.27 5.98
N GLU A 27 -1.02 3.67 5.22
CA GLU A 27 -2.38 3.14 5.37
C GLU A 27 -2.74 2.27 4.16
N ILE A 28 -3.21 1.05 4.42
CA ILE A 28 -3.59 0.09 3.39
C ILE A 28 -5.07 -0.22 3.52
N SER A 29 -5.81 -0.07 2.44
CA SER A 29 -7.23 -0.43 2.37
C SER A 29 -7.53 -1.30 1.15
N SER A 30 -8.52 -2.17 1.28
CA SER A 30 -9.12 -2.90 0.16
C SER A 30 -10.57 -2.47 -0.10
N GLY A 31 -10.89 -1.21 0.22
CA GLY A 31 -12.14 -0.52 -0.12
C GLY A 31 -13.35 -0.82 0.77
N LYS A 32 -13.43 -2.03 1.34
CA LYS A 32 -14.59 -2.49 2.14
C LYS A 32 -14.15 -3.31 3.35
N PRO A 33 -14.91 -3.31 4.47
CA PRO A 33 -14.66 -4.19 5.61
C PRO A 33 -14.57 -5.68 5.24
N LYS A 34 -15.43 -6.15 4.31
CA LYS A 34 -15.42 -7.55 3.85
C LYS A 34 -14.12 -7.98 3.16
N ASN A 35 -13.33 -7.02 2.67
CA ASN A 35 -12.05 -7.26 2.02
C ASN A 35 -10.86 -7.01 2.96
N ASN A 36 -11.08 -6.62 4.22
CA ASN A 36 -10.04 -6.23 5.18
C ASN A 36 -8.97 -7.32 5.39
N LYS A 37 -9.33 -8.59 5.22
CA LYS A 37 -8.38 -9.71 5.26
C LYS A 37 -7.19 -9.51 4.29
N TRP A 38 -7.41 -8.84 3.16
CA TRP A 38 -6.35 -8.57 2.19
C TRP A 38 -5.42 -7.47 2.67
N SER A 39 -5.94 -6.33 3.10
CA SER A 39 -5.14 -5.22 3.62
C SER A 39 -4.38 -5.60 4.87
N GLU A 40 -4.97 -6.35 5.80
CA GLU A 40 -4.29 -6.89 6.98
C GLU A 40 -3.19 -7.90 6.62
N LYS A 41 -3.42 -8.74 5.60
CA LYS A 41 -2.40 -9.68 5.11
C LYS A 41 -1.21 -8.94 4.50
N LEU A 42 -1.47 -7.92 3.67
CA LEU A 42 -0.40 -7.11 3.09
C LEU A 42 0.36 -6.32 4.18
N GLU A 43 -0.36 -5.73 5.13
CA GLU A 43 0.24 -5.07 6.31
C GLU A 43 1.21 -5.99 7.03
N LEU A 44 0.79 -7.23 7.34
CA LEU A 44 1.61 -8.19 8.07
C LEU A 44 2.90 -8.54 7.32
N ILE A 45 2.79 -8.83 6.02
CA ILE A 45 3.95 -9.20 5.19
C ILE A 45 4.92 -8.01 5.07
N LEU A 46 4.41 -6.82 4.80
CA LEU A 46 5.23 -5.60 4.73
C LEU A 46 5.93 -5.32 6.06
N ARG A 47 5.21 -5.42 7.18
CA ARG A 47 5.77 -5.23 8.53
C ARG A 47 6.90 -6.21 8.83
N ASN A 48 6.74 -7.48 8.46
CA ASN A 48 7.78 -8.51 8.64
C ASN A 48 9.01 -8.25 7.77
N LYS A 49 8.82 -7.71 6.56
CA LYS A 49 9.95 -7.33 5.68
C LYS A 49 10.66 -6.08 6.21
N TYR A 50 9.93 -5.11 6.73
CA TYR A 50 10.48 -3.88 7.32
C TYR A 50 11.24 -4.09 8.62
N SER A 51 10.87 -5.09 9.44
CA SER A 51 11.50 -5.27 10.76
C SER A 51 13.02 -5.49 10.68
N ASN A 52 13.52 -5.93 9.53
CA ASN A 52 14.94 -6.16 9.28
C ASN A 52 15.67 -4.95 8.67
N LEU A 53 14.94 -3.88 8.31
CA LEU A 53 15.47 -2.71 7.63
C LEU A 53 15.47 -1.49 8.55
N LYS A 54 16.67 -1.01 8.88
CA LYS A 54 16.85 0.13 9.81
C LYS A 54 16.10 1.37 9.37
N GLU A 55 16.02 1.63 8.07
CA GLU A 55 15.36 2.81 7.49
C GLU A 55 13.84 2.82 7.72
N PHE A 56 13.19 1.66 7.85
CA PHE A 56 11.75 1.54 8.09
C PHE A 56 11.36 1.45 9.57
N LYS A 57 12.34 1.45 10.51
CA LYS A 57 12.09 1.21 11.94
C LYS A 57 11.02 2.11 12.55
N ASN A 58 10.93 3.35 12.09
CA ASN A 58 10.00 4.36 12.62
C ASN A 58 8.79 4.60 11.71
N VAL A 59 8.61 3.80 10.64
CA VAL A 59 7.46 3.92 9.74
C VAL A 59 6.34 3.04 10.24
N SER A 60 5.26 3.66 10.69
CA SER A 60 4.05 2.97 11.11
C SER A 60 3.22 2.52 9.91
N ILE A 61 2.70 1.30 9.96
CA ILE A 61 1.88 0.72 8.91
C ILE A 61 0.60 0.14 9.51
N CYS A 62 -0.54 0.26 8.82
CA CYS A 62 -1.81 -0.31 9.24
C CYS A 62 -2.69 -0.68 8.05
N GLY A 63 -3.19 -1.91 8.05
CA GLY A 63 -4.13 -2.46 7.08
C GLY A 63 -5.53 -2.70 7.65
N LYS A 64 -5.79 -2.28 8.90
CA LYS A 64 -7.08 -2.48 9.56
C LYS A 64 -8.07 -1.38 9.16
N PHE A 65 -9.10 -1.76 8.41
CA PHE A 65 -10.09 -0.86 7.82
C PHE A 65 -10.71 0.12 8.82
N GLU A 66 -10.99 -0.31 10.05
CA GLU A 66 -11.57 0.59 11.07
C GLU A 66 -10.57 1.53 11.75
N LYS A 67 -9.27 1.23 11.64
CA LYS A 67 -8.23 2.03 12.28
C LYS A 67 -7.66 3.12 11.38
N ILE A 68 -7.75 2.97 10.06
CA ILE A 68 -7.17 3.90 9.08
C ILE A 68 -8.13 5.03 8.71
N TYR A 69 -7.61 6.11 8.14
CA TYR A 69 -8.40 7.23 7.61
C TYR A 69 -8.75 7.01 6.13
N PHE A 70 -7.76 6.65 5.31
CA PHE A 70 -7.90 6.56 3.86
C PHE A 70 -8.37 5.19 3.40
N LYS A 71 -9.69 5.04 3.24
CA LYS A 71 -10.34 3.75 2.99
C LYS A 71 -10.62 3.44 1.53
N ALA A 72 -10.61 4.42 0.62
CA ALA A 72 -10.98 4.28 -0.78
C ALA A 72 -12.37 3.64 -1.03
N SER A 73 -13.31 3.83 -0.10
CA SER A 73 -14.63 3.19 -0.13
C SER A 73 -15.55 3.66 -1.26
N ASN A 74 -15.14 4.67 -2.03
CA ASN A 74 -15.92 5.22 -3.13
C ASN A 74 -15.17 5.14 -4.47
N THR A 75 -13.97 4.56 -4.51
CA THR A 75 -13.15 4.50 -5.72
C THR A 75 -13.65 3.36 -6.62
N ALA A 76 -14.12 3.68 -7.82
CA ALA A 76 -14.75 2.71 -8.71
C ALA A 76 -13.87 1.48 -9.01
N THR A 77 -12.57 1.69 -9.22
CA THR A 77 -11.56 0.67 -9.52
C THR A 77 -11.28 -0.24 -8.32
N ILE A 78 -11.09 0.30 -7.11
CA ILE A 78 -10.93 -0.48 -5.87
C ILE A 78 -12.20 -1.29 -5.54
N MET A 79 -13.37 -0.74 -5.84
CA MET A 79 -14.66 -1.28 -5.43
C MET A 79 -15.24 -2.33 -6.39
N ASP A 80 -14.61 -2.48 -7.56
CA ASP A 80 -15.06 -3.27 -8.69
C ASP A 80 -15.20 -4.77 -8.39
N GLY A 81 -14.24 -5.34 -7.65
CA GLY A 81 -14.29 -6.73 -7.19
C GLY A 81 -13.79 -7.79 -8.19
N ARG A 82 -13.42 -7.43 -9.43
CA ARG A 82 -12.73 -8.36 -10.36
C ARG A 82 -11.33 -8.77 -9.89
N TRP A 83 -10.70 -7.97 -9.04
CA TRP A 83 -9.31 -8.14 -8.61
C TRP A 83 -9.20 -8.09 -7.09
N ILE A 84 -8.08 -8.52 -6.54
CA ILE A 84 -7.72 -8.23 -5.14
C ILE A 84 -7.23 -6.78 -5.10
N PRO A 85 -7.95 -5.84 -4.46
CA PRO A 85 -7.62 -4.43 -4.54
C PRO A 85 -6.77 -3.99 -3.34
N PHE A 86 -5.77 -3.15 -3.60
CA PHE A 86 -4.98 -2.46 -2.60
C PHE A 86 -4.91 -0.98 -2.92
N HIS A 87 -5.45 -0.17 -2.04
CA HIS A 87 -5.22 1.27 -1.98
C HIS A 87 -4.19 1.54 -0.89
N ILE A 88 -3.06 2.14 -1.26
CA ILE A 88 -1.92 2.37 -0.36
C ILE A 88 -1.62 3.85 -0.33
N GLU A 89 -1.72 4.45 0.86
CA GLU A 89 -1.33 5.84 1.10
C GLU A 89 0.07 5.89 1.70
N LEU A 90 0.93 6.72 1.10
CA LEU A 90 2.33 6.85 1.50
C LEU A 90 2.65 8.21 2.14
N PRO A 91 3.54 8.24 3.14
CA PRO A 91 3.96 9.45 3.80
C PRO A 91 4.94 10.22 2.90
N SER A 92 5.21 11.49 3.22
CA SER A 92 6.15 12.31 2.44
C SER A 92 7.57 11.74 2.41
N ILE A 93 8.04 11.11 3.49
CA ILE A 93 9.38 10.53 3.61
C ILE A 93 9.65 9.42 2.58
N LEU A 94 8.61 8.73 2.09
CA LEU A 94 8.73 7.73 1.04
C LEU A 94 8.61 8.31 -0.37
N ARG A 95 8.20 9.57 -0.51
CA ARG A 95 7.82 10.17 -1.80
C ARG A 95 8.67 11.35 -2.23
N LYS A 96 9.31 12.04 -1.30
CA LYS A 96 10.01 13.31 -1.55
C LYS A 96 11.41 13.24 -0.95
N SER A 97 12.43 13.51 -1.76
CA SER A 97 13.78 13.78 -1.24
C SER A 97 13.79 15.11 -0.49
N SER A 98 14.66 15.22 0.52
CA SER A 98 14.98 16.47 1.21
C SER A 98 15.76 17.45 0.33
N GLU A 99 16.45 16.93 -0.69
CA GLU A 99 17.19 17.73 -1.67
C GLU A 99 16.24 18.27 -2.74
N SER A 100 15.74 19.48 -2.47
CA SER A 100 14.78 20.21 -3.25
C SER A 100 15.38 20.72 -4.57
N LYS A 101 14.95 20.12 -5.70
CA LYS A 101 14.75 20.70 -7.05
C LYS A 101 14.57 19.64 -8.13
N ILE A 102 14.96 18.40 -7.86
CA ILE A 102 14.77 17.27 -8.79
C ILE A 102 13.69 16.38 -8.20
N PHE A 103 12.62 16.10 -8.98
CA PHE A 103 11.58 15.12 -8.64
C PHE A 103 12.16 13.70 -8.66
N LYS A 104 13.06 13.37 -7.73
CA LYS A 104 13.57 12.02 -7.52
C LYS A 104 12.91 11.44 -6.28
N LEU A 105 12.35 10.23 -6.43
CA LEU A 105 11.93 9.43 -5.30
C LEU A 105 13.16 9.17 -4.41
N PRO A 106 13.02 9.25 -3.08
CA PRO A 106 14.10 8.88 -2.18
C PRO A 106 14.40 7.38 -2.31
N LYS A 107 15.62 6.95 -1.99
CA LYS A 107 16.02 5.52 -2.00
C LYS A 107 14.99 4.66 -1.26
N MET A 108 14.58 5.11 -0.08
CA MET A 108 13.58 4.45 0.75
C MET A 108 12.23 4.22 0.02
N GLY A 109 11.85 5.11 -0.88
CA GLY A 109 10.66 4.95 -1.72
C GLY A 109 10.82 3.85 -2.78
N PHE A 110 12.02 3.69 -3.35
CA PHE A 110 12.33 2.57 -4.24
C PHE A 110 12.39 1.24 -3.49
N ASP A 111 13.06 1.21 -2.33
CA ASP A 111 13.11 0.02 -1.48
C ASP A 111 11.70 -0.43 -1.08
N PHE A 112 10.81 0.52 -0.77
CA PHE A 112 9.40 0.24 -0.52
C PHE A 112 8.73 -0.45 -1.72
N CYS A 113 8.96 0.01 -2.94
CA CYS A 113 8.37 -0.59 -4.14
C CYS A 113 8.86 -2.02 -4.37
N ASP A 114 10.15 -2.29 -4.18
CA ASP A 114 10.71 -3.63 -4.32
C ASP A 114 10.11 -4.58 -3.28
N ILE A 115 10.03 -4.14 -2.02
CA ILE A 115 9.41 -4.89 -0.92
C ILE A 115 7.92 -5.14 -1.20
N LEU A 116 7.21 -4.15 -1.76
CA LEU A 116 5.80 -4.29 -2.14
C LEU A 116 5.63 -5.35 -3.23
N VAL A 117 6.47 -5.37 -4.25
CA VAL A 117 6.43 -6.41 -5.30
C VAL A 117 6.65 -7.80 -4.72
N GLU A 118 7.62 -7.95 -3.81
CA GLU A 118 7.83 -9.23 -3.11
C GLU A 118 6.61 -9.63 -2.28
N ALA A 119 6.03 -8.69 -1.53
CA ALA A 119 4.87 -8.94 -0.68
C ALA A 119 3.64 -9.36 -1.52
N LEU A 120 3.39 -8.70 -2.64
CA LEU A 120 2.33 -9.07 -3.58
C LEU A 120 2.57 -10.46 -4.17
N THR A 121 3.83 -10.79 -4.50
CA THR A 121 4.22 -12.11 -4.99
C THR A 121 3.96 -13.20 -3.95
N GLU A 122 4.24 -12.93 -2.67
CA GLU A 122 3.96 -13.84 -1.56
C GLU A 122 2.45 -14.07 -1.38
N ILE A 123 1.64 -13.00 -1.38
CA ILE A 123 0.17 -13.11 -1.36
C ILE A 123 -0.31 -13.96 -2.54
N CYS A 124 0.34 -13.83 -3.69
CA CYS A 124 0.02 -14.56 -4.91
C CYS A 124 0.21 -16.08 -4.78
N ARG A 125 1.25 -16.51 -4.06
CA ARG A 125 1.67 -17.91 -3.91
C ARG A 125 0.87 -18.68 -2.86
N VAL A 126 0.27 -17.99 -1.89
CA VAL A 126 -0.60 -18.63 -0.91
C VAL A 126 -1.91 -19.02 -1.60
N LYS A 127 -2.14 -20.32 -1.81
CA LYS A 127 -3.46 -20.84 -2.20
C LYS A 127 -4.46 -20.42 -1.12
N CYS A 128 -5.45 -19.62 -1.51
CA CYS A 128 -6.56 -19.21 -0.64
C CYS A 128 -7.71 -20.19 -0.78
#